data_AF-A0A8C2UUJ6-F1
#
_entry.id   AF-A0A8C2UUJ6-F1
#
_cell.length_a   1.000
_cell.length_b   1.000
_cell.length_c   1.000
_cell.angle_alpha   90.00
_cell.angle_beta   90.00
_cell.angle_gamma   90.00
#
_symmetry.space_group_name_H-M   'P 1'
#
loop_
_entity.id
_entity.type
_entity.pdbx_description
1 polymer ?
#
loop_
_entity_poly.entity_id
_entity_poly.type
_entity_poly.pdbx_seq_one_letter_code
_entity_poly.pdbx_strand_id
1 'polypeptide(L)'
;MASANTGPSHPYWPQHMKLDHYVPNDLSSWYIVTVLFTVFGALVATMWLLSSRASVVPLGTWRRLSLCWFAVCAFVHLVIEGWFALYHEAILGDQAFLSQLWKEYAKGDSRYIIDDNFTICMESVTACMWGPLSLWVVIAFLRQQPSRYILQFVISLGQFYGDVLYFLTEYRDGFQHGELGHPVYFWFYFFFMNALWLVIPGVLIFDSMKQFYGAQSALDTKVMKAKGKQN
;
A
#
# COMPACT_ATOMS: atom_id res chain seq x y z
N MET A 1 29.50 33.26 -10.33
CA MET A 1 29.53 32.36 -11.51
C MET A 1 28.84 31.08 -11.10
N ALA A 2 27.61 30.86 -11.56
CA ALA A 2 26.86 29.63 -11.25
C ALA A 2 27.52 28.46 -12.00
N SER A 3 27.92 27.42 -11.27
CA SER A 3 28.39 26.17 -11.85
C SER A 3 27.30 25.62 -12.76
N ALA A 4 27.59 25.47 -14.06
CA ALA A 4 26.72 24.73 -14.96
C ALA A 4 26.52 23.32 -14.38
N ASN A 5 25.26 22.90 -14.24
CA ASN A 5 24.92 21.58 -13.70
C ASN A 5 25.29 20.53 -14.77
N THR A 6 26.40 19.81 -14.57
CA THR A 6 26.96 18.86 -15.56
C THR A 6 26.41 17.44 -15.42
N GLY A 7 25.40 17.22 -14.58
CA GLY A 7 24.75 15.91 -14.42
C GLY A 7 23.78 15.61 -15.58
N PRO A 8 23.45 14.32 -15.82
CA PRO A 8 22.44 13.95 -16.79
C PRO A 8 21.08 14.56 -16.43
N SER A 9 20.40 15.15 -17.41
CA SER A 9 19.06 15.74 -17.21
C SER A 9 18.05 14.66 -16.78
N HIS A 10 17.30 14.93 -15.71
CA HIS A 10 16.28 14.03 -15.18
C HIS A 10 14.93 14.73 -15.02
N PRO A 11 13.80 13.99 -15.02
CA PRO A 11 12.46 14.58 -14.92
C PRO A 11 12.01 14.90 -13.48
N TYR A 12 12.79 14.48 -12.47
CA TYR A 12 12.39 14.55 -11.07
C TYR A 12 12.53 15.95 -10.47
N TRP A 13 11.69 16.23 -9.47
CA TRP A 13 11.73 17.46 -8.69
C TRP A 13 12.39 17.20 -7.32
N PRO A 14 13.29 18.07 -6.82
CA PRO A 14 13.74 19.31 -7.44
C PRO A 14 14.74 19.09 -8.60
N GLN A 15 14.62 19.90 -9.67
CA GLN A 15 15.42 19.77 -10.90
C GLN A 15 16.93 20.02 -10.75
N HIS A 16 17.37 20.59 -9.63
CA HIS A 16 18.78 20.88 -9.37
C HIS A 16 19.53 19.70 -8.71
N MET A 17 18.81 18.64 -8.36
CA MET A 17 19.37 17.41 -7.82
C MET A 17 20.40 16.79 -8.77
N LYS A 18 21.39 16.10 -8.22
CA LYS A 18 22.41 15.38 -8.99
C LYS A 18 22.15 13.90 -8.90
N LEU A 19 21.79 13.30 -10.02
CA LEU A 19 21.50 11.87 -10.15
C LEU A 19 22.52 11.25 -11.11
N ASP A 20 23.74 11.07 -10.62
CA ASP A 20 24.91 10.75 -11.44
C ASP A 20 24.81 9.42 -12.21
N HIS A 21 24.00 8.48 -11.71
CA HIS A 21 23.76 7.16 -12.32
C HIS A 21 22.38 7.02 -12.95
N TYR A 22 21.68 8.13 -13.21
CA TYR A 22 20.35 8.11 -13.81
C TYR A 22 20.38 7.56 -15.24
N VAL A 23 19.58 6.52 -15.45
CA VAL A 23 19.26 6.00 -16.78
C VAL A 23 17.75 6.09 -16.99
N PRO A 24 17.27 6.80 -18.03
CA PRO A 24 15.84 6.88 -18.32
C PRO A 24 15.27 5.49 -18.61
N ASN A 25 13.98 5.31 -18.31
CA ASN A 25 13.25 4.10 -18.66
C ASN A 25 13.28 3.87 -20.17
N ASP A 26 13.53 2.63 -20.59
CA ASP A 26 13.34 2.19 -21.98
C ASP A 26 11.86 1.85 -22.28
N LEU A 27 11.08 1.55 -21.24
CA LEU A 27 9.63 1.38 -21.31
C LEU A 27 8.91 2.73 -21.16
N SER A 28 7.89 2.93 -21.98
CA SER A 28 7.01 4.09 -21.87
C SER A 28 6.12 4.03 -20.61
N SER A 29 5.81 5.19 -20.03
CA SER A 29 4.96 5.30 -18.83
C SER A 29 3.60 4.61 -18.99
N TRP A 30 2.94 4.79 -20.14
CA TRP A 30 1.63 4.17 -20.38
C TRP A 30 1.70 2.64 -20.40
N TYR A 31 2.80 2.07 -20.91
CA TYR A 31 3.00 0.63 -20.94
C TYR A 31 3.14 0.07 -19.53
N ILE A 32 4.00 0.70 -18.71
CA ILE A 32 4.22 0.32 -17.30
C ILE A 32 2.89 0.35 -16.53
N VAL A 33 2.15 1.46 -16.64
CA VAL A 33 0.86 1.65 -15.96
C VAL A 33 -0.18 0.64 -16.45
N THR A 34 -0.24 0.37 -17.75
CA THR A 34 -1.19 -0.61 -18.32
C THR A 34 -0.90 -2.02 -17.81
N VAL A 35 0.38 -2.43 -17.77
CA VAL A 35 0.78 -3.73 -17.21
C VAL A 35 0.38 -3.83 -15.74
N LEU A 36 0.66 -2.79 -14.93
CA LEU A 36 0.31 -2.76 -13.51
C LEU A 36 -1.19 -2.93 -13.28
N PHE A 37 -2.03 -2.12 -13.95
CA PHE A 37 -3.49 -2.21 -13.79
C PHE A 37 -4.06 -3.51 -14.35
N THR A 38 -3.44 -4.11 -15.37
CA THR A 38 -3.81 -5.44 -15.85
C THR A 38 -3.55 -6.51 -14.78
N VAL A 39 -2.40 -6.47 -14.11
CA VAL A 39 -2.07 -7.37 -13.00
C VAL A 39 -3.04 -7.17 -11.83
N PHE A 40 -3.34 -5.93 -11.44
CA PHE A 40 -4.35 -5.65 -10.41
C PHE A 40 -5.73 -6.19 -10.79
N GLY A 41 -6.18 -5.97 -12.04
CA GLY A 41 -7.44 -6.52 -12.54
C GLY A 41 -7.49 -8.05 -12.47
N ALA A 42 -6.40 -8.72 -12.87
CA ALA A 42 -6.27 -10.18 -12.79
C ALA A 42 -6.30 -10.69 -11.34
N LEU A 43 -5.60 -10.02 -10.42
CA LEU A 43 -5.62 -10.34 -8.99
C LEU A 43 -7.02 -10.19 -8.39
N VAL A 44 -7.70 -9.09 -8.67
CA VAL A 44 -9.07 -8.84 -8.20
C VAL A 44 -10.03 -9.88 -8.76
N ALA A 45 -10.00 -10.16 -10.07
CA ALA A 45 -10.86 -11.16 -10.69
C ALA A 45 -10.62 -12.57 -10.10
N THR A 46 -9.35 -12.95 -9.94
CA THR A 46 -8.96 -14.24 -9.36
C THR A 46 -9.42 -14.36 -7.92
N MET A 47 -9.16 -13.35 -7.09
CA MET A 47 -9.57 -13.33 -5.68
C MET A 47 -11.09 -13.29 -5.53
N TRP A 48 -11.80 -12.59 -6.41
CA TRP A 48 -13.26 -12.56 -6.44
C TRP A 48 -13.85 -13.95 -6.67
N LEU A 49 -13.30 -14.71 -7.63
CA LEU A 49 -13.73 -16.09 -7.92
C LEU A 49 -13.36 -17.04 -6.77
N LEU A 50 -12.13 -16.95 -6.27
CA LEU A 50 -11.64 -17.76 -5.15
C LEU A 50 -12.46 -17.51 -3.88
N SER A 51 -12.85 -16.26 -3.59
CA SER A 51 -13.64 -15.92 -2.40
C SER A 51 -15.03 -16.56 -2.39
N SER A 52 -15.58 -16.93 -3.54
CA SER A 52 -16.85 -17.69 -3.62
C SER A 52 -16.66 -19.18 -3.45
N ARG A 53 -15.55 -19.72 -3.99
CA ARG A 53 -15.33 -21.17 -4.08
C ARG A 53 -14.61 -21.74 -2.87
N ALA A 54 -13.67 -20.98 -2.29
CA ALA A 54 -12.77 -21.46 -1.25
C ALA A 54 -13.23 -21.09 0.18
N SER A 55 -14.21 -20.20 0.31
CA SER A 55 -14.74 -19.79 1.62
C SER A 55 -15.54 -20.91 2.27
N VAL A 56 -15.20 -21.26 3.52
CA VAL A 56 -15.93 -22.30 4.27
C VAL A 56 -17.36 -21.89 4.63
N VAL A 57 -17.64 -20.58 4.63
CA VAL A 57 -19.00 -20.02 4.74
C VAL A 57 -19.20 -18.97 3.65
N PRO A 58 -20.43 -18.79 3.12
CA PRO A 58 -20.70 -17.75 2.14
C PRO A 58 -20.32 -16.36 2.66
N LEU A 59 -19.55 -15.62 1.86
CA LEU A 59 -19.14 -14.25 2.17
C LEU A 59 -20.02 -13.26 1.42
N GLY A 60 -20.51 -12.24 2.14
CA GLY A 60 -21.23 -11.11 1.52
C GLY A 60 -20.33 -10.29 0.59
N THR A 61 -20.93 -9.54 -0.33
CA THR A 61 -20.26 -8.73 -1.36
C THR A 61 -19.13 -7.87 -0.80
N TRP A 62 -19.38 -7.10 0.27
CA TRP A 62 -18.38 -6.22 0.87
C TRP A 62 -17.18 -6.98 1.42
N ARG A 63 -17.40 -8.14 2.05
CA ARG A 63 -16.29 -8.95 2.56
C ARG A 63 -15.42 -9.47 1.43
N ARG A 64 -16.04 -9.89 0.32
CA ARG A 64 -15.31 -10.37 -0.87
C ARG A 64 -14.49 -9.26 -1.50
N LEU A 65 -15.02 -8.04 -1.56
CA LEU A 65 -14.27 -6.86 -2.00
C LEU A 65 -13.09 -6.56 -1.05
N SER A 66 -13.27 -6.69 0.27
CA SER A 66 -12.16 -6.57 1.22
C SER A 66 -11.07 -7.63 0.98
N LEU A 67 -11.43 -8.87 0.61
CA LEU A 67 -10.43 -9.88 0.26
C LEU A 67 -9.68 -9.55 -1.03
N CYS A 68 -10.37 -8.98 -2.02
CA CYS A 68 -9.74 -8.48 -3.23
C CYS A 68 -8.74 -7.35 -2.92
N TRP A 69 -9.12 -6.42 -2.05
CA TRP A 69 -8.23 -5.38 -1.55
C TRP A 69 -6.99 -5.97 -0.89
N PHE A 70 -7.14 -6.89 0.07
CA PHE A 70 -5.98 -7.51 0.73
C PHE A 70 -5.10 -8.34 -0.20
N ALA A 71 -5.65 -8.94 -1.26
CA ALA A 71 -4.85 -9.59 -2.29
C ALA A 71 -4.01 -8.58 -3.10
N VAL A 72 -4.57 -7.41 -3.41
CA VAL A 72 -3.81 -6.31 -4.03
C VAL A 72 -2.75 -5.77 -3.07
N CYS A 73 -3.09 -5.54 -1.79
CA CYS A 73 -2.11 -5.13 -0.77
C CYS A 73 -0.95 -6.12 -0.66
N ALA A 74 -1.25 -7.42 -0.60
CA ALA A 74 -0.22 -8.45 -0.55
C ALA A 74 0.74 -8.35 -1.73
N PHE A 75 0.22 -8.17 -2.95
CA PHE A 75 1.05 -8.04 -4.14
C PHE A 75 1.87 -6.74 -4.12
N VAL A 76 1.25 -5.60 -3.80
CA VAL A 76 1.94 -4.31 -3.74
C VAL A 76 3.07 -4.35 -2.71
N HIS A 77 2.78 -4.75 -1.48
CA HIS A 77 3.76 -4.79 -0.40
C HIS A 77 4.87 -5.82 -0.66
N LEU A 78 4.54 -7.05 -1.11
CA LEU A 78 5.55 -8.09 -1.28
C LEU A 78 6.39 -7.92 -2.54
N VAL A 79 5.77 -7.50 -3.66
CA VAL A 79 6.42 -7.49 -4.96
C VAL A 79 6.94 -6.11 -5.31
N ILE A 80 6.12 -5.06 -5.17
CA ILE A 80 6.49 -3.71 -5.60
C ILE A 80 7.35 -3.05 -4.52
N GLU A 81 6.85 -2.94 -3.29
CA GLU A 81 7.56 -2.35 -2.16
C GLU A 81 8.70 -3.25 -1.68
N GLY A 82 8.52 -4.57 -1.72
CA GLY A 82 9.61 -5.53 -1.49
C GLY A 82 10.77 -5.37 -2.48
N TRP A 83 10.48 -5.06 -3.74
CA TRP A 83 11.54 -4.73 -4.70
C TRP A 83 12.26 -3.44 -4.33
N PHE A 84 11.52 -2.39 -3.95
CA PHE A 84 12.14 -1.14 -3.48
C PHE A 84 13.02 -1.37 -2.25
N ALA A 85 12.50 -2.05 -1.22
CA ALA A 85 13.24 -2.32 0.00
C ALA A 85 14.56 -3.09 -0.23
N LEU A 86 14.64 -3.93 -1.27
CA LEU A 86 15.83 -4.71 -1.60
C LEU A 86 16.77 -4.02 -2.59
N TYR A 87 16.25 -3.17 -3.48
CA TYR A 87 16.99 -2.67 -4.64
C TYR A 87 17.00 -1.14 -4.76
N HIS A 88 16.55 -0.37 -3.74
CA HIS A 88 16.46 1.09 -3.80
C HIS A 88 17.73 1.78 -4.31
N GLU A 89 18.92 1.32 -3.88
CA GLU A 89 20.21 1.86 -4.32
C GLU A 89 20.49 1.65 -5.83
N ALA A 90 19.88 0.64 -6.46
CA ALA A 90 20.09 0.27 -7.86
C ALA A 90 19.02 0.83 -8.81
N ILE A 91 17.84 1.23 -8.31
CA ILE A 91 16.67 1.62 -9.12
C ILE A 91 17.00 2.71 -10.14
N LEU A 92 17.86 3.65 -9.76
CA LEU A 92 18.16 4.84 -10.57
C LEU A 92 18.77 4.50 -11.94
N GLY A 93 19.57 3.43 -12.02
CA GLY A 93 20.21 2.95 -13.24
C GLY A 93 19.59 1.67 -13.82
N ASP A 94 18.77 0.95 -13.05
CA ASP A 94 18.23 -0.35 -13.43
C ASP A 94 17.08 -0.27 -14.45
N GLN A 95 16.95 -1.31 -15.26
CA GLN A 95 15.94 -1.45 -16.32
C GLN A 95 15.01 -2.64 -16.10
N ALA A 96 15.09 -3.34 -14.96
CA ALA A 96 14.03 -4.28 -14.60
C ALA A 96 12.67 -3.56 -14.53
N PHE A 97 11.59 -4.23 -14.90
CA PHE A 97 10.25 -3.64 -14.96
C PHE A 97 9.85 -2.94 -13.64
N LEU A 98 10.15 -3.55 -12.48
CA LEU A 98 9.81 -2.98 -11.17
C LEU A 98 10.66 -1.74 -10.84
N SER A 99 11.93 -1.71 -11.22
CA SER A 99 12.75 -0.49 -11.08
C SER A 99 12.26 0.63 -11.99
N GLN A 100 11.84 0.29 -13.22
CA GLN A 100 11.23 1.27 -14.12
C GLN A 100 9.87 1.77 -13.61
N LEU A 101 9.09 0.92 -12.95
CA LEU A 101 7.87 1.32 -12.25
C LEU A 101 8.17 2.31 -11.12
N TRP A 102 9.19 2.05 -10.32
CA TRP A 102 9.61 2.98 -9.27
C TRP A 102 10.14 4.31 -9.82
N LYS A 103 10.92 4.28 -10.91
CA LYS A 103 11.31 5.50 -11.64
C LYS A 103 10.11 6.26 -12.20
N GLU A 104 9.07 5.57 -12.66
CA GLU A 104 7.83 6.24 -13.10
C GLU A 104 7.09 6.88 -11.93
N TYR A 105 6.91 6.14 -10.83
CA TYR A 105 6.26 6.67 -9.62
C TYR A 105 7.04 7.83 -9.00
N ALA A 106 8.37 7.77 -9.04
CA ALA A 106 9.25 8.81 -8.52
C ALA A 106 9.14 10.17 -9.22
N LYS A 107 8.48 10.24 -10.38
CA LYS A 107 8.09 11.52 -11.00
C LYS A 107 7.03 12.26 -10.17
N GLY A 108 6.21 11.52 -9.43
CA GLY A 108 5.28 12.04 -8.42
C GLY A 108 5.93 12.32 -7.08
N ASP A 109 6.92 11.51 -6.69
CA ASP A 109 7.64 11.65 -5.43
C ASP A 109 9.09 11.13 -5.53
N SER A 110 10.04 12.04 -5.65
CA SER A 110 11.46 11.72 -5.84
C SER A 110 12.10 11.04 -4.63
N ARG A 111 11.44 10.98 -3.47
CA ARG A 111 11.98 10.28 -2.28
C ARG A 111 12.31 8.81 -2.56
N TYR A 112 11.67 8.21 -3.56
CA TYR A 112 11.93 6.82 -4.02
C TYR A 112 13.18 6.65 -4.90
N ILE A 113 13.92 7.71 -5.19
CA ILE A 113 15.17 7.65 -5.99
C ILE A 113 16.33 8.43 -5.35
N ILE A 114 16.13 8.95 -4.14
CA ILE A 114 17.15 9.70 -3.36
C ILE A 114 17.43 9.07 -2.00
N ASP A 115 17.03 7.81 -1.82
CA ASP A 115 17.24 7.07 -0.59
C ASP A 115 16.73 7.80 0.67
N ASP A 116 15.51 8.32 0.61
CA ASP A 116 14.90 8.92 1.81
C ASP A 116 14.75 7.88 2.92
N ASN A 117 15.31 8.20 4.10
CA ASN A 117 15.35 7.28 5.23
C ASN A 117 13.96 6.82 5.67
N PHE A 118 12.99 7.74 5.71
CA PHE A 118 11.64 7.40 6.15
C PHE A 118 10.98 6.47 5.13
N THR A 119 11.03 6.81 3.84
CA THR A 119 10.46 5.99 2.77
C THR A 119 11.08 4.59 2.77
N ILE A 120 12.41 4.45 2.83
CA ILE A 120 13.07 3.12 2.90
C ILE A 120 12.58 2.32 4.11
N CYS A 121 12.58 2.92 5.31
CA CYS A 121 12.16 2.22 6.52
C CYS A 121 10.68 1.82 6.48
N MET A 122 9.81 2.73 6.05
CA MET A 122 8.37 2.48 5.96
C MET A 122 8.08 1.34 4.99
N GLU A 123 8.64 1.40 3.78
CA GLU A 123 8.43 0.40 2.73
C GLU A 123 9.04 -0.97 3.09
N SER A 124 10.14 -0.98 3.85
CA SER A 124 10.70 -2.22 4.38
C SER A 124 9.76 -2.88 5.39
N VAL A 125 9.15 -2.09 6.28
CA VAL A 125 8.16 -2.60 7.24
C VAL A 125 6.91 -3.09 6.53
N THR A 126 6.41 -2.35 5.54
CA THR A 126 5.22 -2.75 4.78
C THR A 126 5.46 -4.05 4.01
N ALA A 127 6.61 -4.19 3.36
CA ALA A 127 7.01 -5.40 2.66
C ALA A 127 7.17 -6.59 3.61
N CYS A 128 7.87 -6.43 4.74
CA CYS A 128 8.15 -7.52 5.68
C CYS A 128 6.94 -7.91 6.56
N MET A 129 6.02 -6.99 6.83
CA MET A 129 4.89 -7.21 7.74
C MET A 129 3.54 -7.18 7.03
N TRP A 130 3.19 -6.06 6.39
CA TRP A 130 1.85 -5.88 5.81
C TRP A 130 1.61 -6.78 4.61
N GLY A 131 2.64 -7.07 3.81
CA GLY A 131 2.57 -8.06 2.73
C GLY A 131 2.18 -9.46 3.19
N PRO A 132 2.99 -10.14 4.04
CA PRO A 132 2.67 -11.47 4.55
C PRO A 132 1.38 -11.51 5.35
N LEU A 133 1.12 -10.50 6.19
CA LEU A 133 -0.11 -10.43 6.98
C LEU A 133 -1.35 -10.23 6.10
N SER A 134 -1.25 -9.52 4.97
CA SER A 134 -2.34 -9.39 4.00
C SER A 134 -2.68 -10.71 3.31
N LEU A 135 -1.69 -11.57 3.03
CA LEU A 135 -1.97 -12.95 2.59
C LEU A 135 -2.65 -13.76 3.69
N TRP A 136 -2.17 -13.63 4.94
CA TRP A 136 -2.76 -14.36 6.05
C TRP A 136 -4.20 -13.92 6.32
N VAL A 137 -4.53 -12.63 6.28
CA VAL A 137 -5.90 -12.18 6.53
C VAL A 137 -6.87 -12.75 5.49
N VAL A 138 -6.45 -12.87 4.22
CA VAL A 138 -7.24 -13.57 3.19
C VAL A 138 -7.54 -15.00 3.60
N ILE A 139 -6.51 -15.78 3.97
CA ILE A 139 -6.67 -17.17 4.42
C ILE A 139 -7.57 -17.24 5.67
N ALA A 140 -7.37 -16.35 6.63
CA ALA A 140 -8.11 -16.29 7.88
C ALA A 140 -9.61 -16.05 7.62
N PHE A 141 -9.97 -15.17 6.68
CA PHE A 141 -11.36 -14.96 6.30
C PHE A 141 -11.97 -16.15 5.55
N LEU A 142 -11.24 -16.72 4.59
CA LEU A 142 -11.70 -17.90 3.84
C LEU A 142 -11.96 -19.09 4.76
N ARG A 143 -11.19 -19.22 5.86
CA ARG A 143 -11.29 -20.32 6.83
C ARG A 143 -12.04 -19.97 8.11
N GLN A 144 -12.66 -18.79 8.20
CA GLN A 144 -13.36 -18.30 9.40
C GLN A 144 -12.51 -18.36 10.70
N GLN A 145 -11.21 -18.12 10.59
CA GLN A 145 -10.33 -18.08 11.76
C GLN A 145 -10.74 -16.92 12.69
N PRO A 146 -10.74 -17.12 14.03
CA PRO A 146 -11.09 -16.06 14.98
C PRO A 146 -10.23 -14.80 14.86
N SER A 147 -8.97 -14.95 14.45
CA SER A 147 -8.01 -13.87 14.26
C SER A 147 -8.29 -12.95 13.08
N ARG A 148 -9.20 -13.30 12.15
CA ARG A 148 -9.41 -12.57 10.88
C ARG A 148 -9.66 -11.07 11.05
N TYR A 149 -10.45 -10.68 12.05
CA TYR A 149 -10.76 -9.27 12.32
C TYR A 149 -9.62 -8.55 13.05
N ILE A 150 -8.86 -9.27 13.88
CA ILE A 150 -7.64 -8.77 14.52
C ILE A 150 -6.59 -8.46 13.45
N LEU A 151 -6.33 -9.40 12.55
CA LEU A 151 -5.43 -9.21 11.42
C LEU A 151 -5.88 -8.03 10.54
N GLN A 152 -7.16 -7.99 10.14
CA GLN A 152 -7.70 -6.86 9.37
C GLN A 152 -7.45 -5.53 10.08
N PHE A 153 -7.75 -5.45 11.37
CA PHE A 153 -7.56 -4.22 12.14
C PHE A 153 -6.08 -3.79 12.20
N VAL A 154 -5.18 -4.71 12.55
CA VAL A 154 -3.75 -4.42 12.71
C VAL A 154 -3.13 -3.98 11.39
N ILE A 155 -3.39 -4.70 10.30
CA ILE A 155 -2.85 -4.37 8.97
C ILE A 155 -3.40 -3.02 8.52
N SER A 156 -4.72 -2.82 8.60
CA SER A 156 -5.34 -1.57 8.16
C SER A 156 -4.90 -0.37 8.99
N LEU A 157 -4.70 -0.54 10.30
CA LEU A 157 -4.13 0.52 11.16
C LEU A 157 -2.69 0.83 10.78
N GLY A 158 -1.87 -0.18 10.51
CA GLY A 158 -0.48 -0.01 10.07
C GLY A 158 -0.38 0.73 8.74
N GLN A 159 -1.20 0.35 7.75
CA GLN A 159 -1.30 1.03 6.45
C GLN A 159 -1.74 2.49 6.61
N PHE A 160 -2.82 2.73 7.36
CA PHE A 160 -3.33 4.07 7.61
C PHE A 160 -2.28 4.95 8.31
N TYR A 161 -1.61 4.42 9.33
CA TYR A 161 -0.61 5.16 10.09
C TYR A 161 0.63 5.47 9.25
N GLY A 162 1.16 4.49 8.51
CA GLY A 162 2.29 4.68 7.60
C GLY A 162 2.00 5.76 6.56
N ASP A 163 0.82 5.72 5.96
CA ASP A 163 0.43 6.67 4.92
C ASP A 163 0.15 8.09 5.47
N VAL A 164 -0.41 8.20 6.69
CA VAL A 164 -0.46 9.50 7.40
C VAL A 164 0.95 10.06 7.59
N LEU A 165 1.91 9.25 8.01
CA LEU A 165 3.29 9.69 8.15
C LEU A 165 3.90 10.08 6.80
N TYR A 166 3.64 9.32 5.74
CA TYR A 166 4.10 9.60 4.37
C TYR A 166 3.65 10.98 3.87
N PHE A 167 2.37 11.33 4.06
CA PHE A 167 1.86 12.66 3.73
C PHE A 167 2.45 13.74 4.63
N LEU A 168 2.57 13.48 5.94
CA LEU A 168 3.06 14.48 6.89
C LEU A 168 4.54 14.79 6.68
N THR A 169 5.38 13.81 6.35
CA THR A 169 6.79 14.05 6.06
C THR A 169 6.93 14.93 4.82
N GLU A 170 6.20 14.64 3.74
CA GLU A 170 6.26 15.46 2.52
C GLU A 170 5.69 16.86 2.72
N TYR A 171 4.59 16.97 3.47
CA TYR A 171 4.02 18.26 3.84
C TYR A 171 5.01 19.11 4.64
N ARG A 172 5.73 18.51 5.60
CA ARG A 172 6.75 19.20 6.40
C ARG A 172 7.97 19.60 5.58
N ASP A 173 8.27 18.83 4.54
CA ASP A 173 9.29 19.12 3.55
C ASP A 173 8.82 20.13 2.48
N GLY A 174 7.59 20.65 2.60
CA GLY A 174 7.06 21.69 1.73
C GLY A 174 6.70 21.21 0.33
N PHE A 175 6.42 19.92 0.15
CA PHE A 175 6.18 19.28 -1.14
C PHE A 175 7.34 19.46 -2.13
N GLN A 176 8.57 19.41 -1.63
CA GLN A 176 9.76 19.66 -2.44
C GLN A 176 10.16 18.47 -3.33
N HIS A 177 9.61 17.28 -3.15
CA HIS A 177 10.01 16.06 -3.87
C HIS A 177 9.10 15.72 -5.06
N GLY A 178 8.22 16.63 -5.47
CA GLY A 178 7.37 16.48 -6.65
C GLY A 178 6.95 17.84 -7.21
N GLU A 179 6.57 17.89 -8.50
CA GLU A 179 6.05 19.13 -9.08
C GLU A 179 4.65 19.43 -8.50
N LEU A 180 4.60 20.35 -7.53
CA LEU A 180 3.38 20.70 -6.81
C LEU A 180 2.25 21.12 -7.77
N GLY A 181 1.10 20.46 -7.66
CA GLY A 181 -0.09 20.77 -8.47
C GLY A 181 -0.13 20.10 -9.85
N HIS A 182 0.91 19.37 -10.27
CA HIS A 182 0.90 18.65 -11.54
C HIS A 182 -0.25 17.62 -11.57
N PRO A 183 -1.11 17.61 -12.61
CA PRO A 183 -2.35 16.83 -12.62
C PRO A 183 -2.15 15.31 -12.54
N VAL A 184 -1.09 14.79 -13.17
CA VAL A 184 -0.78 13.35 -13.13
C VAL A 184 0.11 13.03 -11.92
N TYR A 185 1.31 13.58 -11.87
CA TYR A 185 2.29 13.23 -10.84
C TYR A 185 1.91 13.66 -9.41
N PHE A 186 1.41 14.88 -9.20
CA PHE A 186 1.01 15.29 -7.86
C PHE A 186 -0.41 14.79 -7.51
N TRP A 187 -1.41 15.12 -8.33
CA TRP A 187 -2.79 14.82 -7.96
C TRP A 187 -3.18 13.34 -8.12
N PHE A 188 -2.71 12.67 -9.16
CA PHE A 188 -3.04 11.27 -9.38
C PHE A 188 -2.07 10.32 -8.65
N TYR A 189 -0.76 10.39 -8.88
CA TYR A 189 0.19 9.48 -8.25
C TYR A 189 0.36 9.76 -6.75
N PHE A 190 0.76 10.98 -6.38
CA PHE A 190 1.03 11.28 -4.98
C PHE A 190 -0.26 11.37 -4.14
N PHE A 191 -1.28 12.11 -4.57
CA PHE A 191 -2.45 12.33 -3.73
C PHE A 191 -3.50 11.21 -3.85
N PHE A 192 -4.05 10.98 -5.04
CA PHE A 192 -5.19 10.07 -5.21
C PHE A 192 -4.85 8.62 -4.91
N MET A 193 -3.73 8.11 -5.45
CA MET A 193 -3.35 6.72 -5.19
C MET A 193 -3.18 6.53 -3.68
N ASN A 194 -2.29 7.27 -3.02
CA ASN A 194 -2.07 7.13 -1.57
C ASN A 194 -3.35 7.35 -0.75
N ALA A 195 -4.23 8.30 -1.11
CA ALA A 195 -5.50 8.48 -0.40
C ALA A 195 -6.38 7.20 -0.34
N LEU A 196 -6.21 6.24 -1.26
CA LEU A 196 -6.86 4.92 -1.16
C LEU A 196 -6.39 4.11 0.06
N TRP A 197 -5.10 4.19 0.41
CA TRP A 197 -4.47 3.58 1.58
C TRP A 197 -4.82 4.30 2.90
N LEU A 198 -5.42 5.50 2.85
CA LEU A 198 -6.13 6.10 3.99
C LEU A 198 -7.58 5.64 4.07
N VAL A 199 -8.33 5.79 2.97
CA VAL A 199 -9.79 5.64 3.00
C VAL A 199 -10.21 4.18 3.19
N ILE A 200 -9.65 3.26 2.40
CA ILE A 200 -10.06 1.85 2.43
C ILE A 200 -9.65 1.21 3.77
N PRO A 201 -8.39 1.33 4.24
CA PRO A 201 -8.01 0.86 5.57
C PRO A 201 -8.82 1.51 6.69
N GLY A 202 -9.12 2.81 6.60
CA GLY A 202 -10.00 3.49 7.55
C GLY A 202 -11.37 2.81 7.68
N VAL A 203 -12.03 2.49 6.55
CA VAL A 203 -13.30 1.75 6.55
C VAL A 203 -13.15 0.35 7.17
N LEU A 204 -12.05 -0.35 6.88
CA LEU A 204 -11.79 -1.70 7.41
C LEU A 204 -11.49 -1.70 8.92
N ILE A 205 -10.86 -0.65 9.44
CA ILE A 205 -10.68 -0.41 10.88
C ILE A 205 -12.06 -0.32 11.55
N PHE A 206 -12.95 0.53 11.02
CA PHE A 206 -14.30 0.69 11.57
C PHE A 206 -15.12 -0.61 11.48
N ASP A 207 -15.00 -1.37 10.40
CA ASP A 207 -15.62 -2.69 10.25
C ASP A 207 -15.12 -3.66 11.34
N SER A 208 -13.80 -3.78 11.52
CA SER A 208 -13.22 -4.65 12.56
C SER A 208 -13.68 -4.24 13.97
N MET A 209 -13.69 -2.94 14.28
CA MET A 209 -14.15 -2.44 15.58
C MET A 209 -15.60 -2.83 15.86
N LYS A 210 -16.51 -2.71 14.88
CA LYS A 210 -17.91 -3.15 15.02
C LYS A 210 -17.99 -4.64 15.35
N GLN A 211 -17.17 -5.47 14.72
CA GLN A 211 -17.13 -6.91 14.97
C GLN A 211 -16.59 -7.23 16.37
N PHE A 212 -15.55 -6.51 16.83
CA PHE A 212 -15.04 -6.64 18.19
C PHE A 212 -16.09 -6.27 19.24
N TYR A 213 -16.75 -5.12 19.08
CA TYR A 213 -17.81 -4.69 19.99
C TYR A 213 -18.97 -5.68 20.03
N GLY A 214 -19.39 -6.19 18.87
CA GLY A 214 -20.44 -7.21 18.80
C GLY A 214 -20.06 -8.50 19.53
N ALA A 215 -18.82 -8.99 19.32
CA ALA A 215 -18.32 -10.17 19.99
C ALA A 215 -18.23 -9.99 21.51
N GLN A 216 -17.68 -8.87 21.98
CA GLN A 216 -17.55 -8.58 23.41
C GLN A 216 -18.92 -8.43 24.08
N SER A 217 -19.84 -7.68 23.47
CA SER A 217 -21.20 -7.49 24.00
C SER A 217 -21.95 -8.82 24.15
N ALA A 218 -21.76 -9.74 23.20
CA ALA A 218 -22.36 -11.07 23.26
C ALA A 218 -21.79 -11.91 24.42
N LEU A 219 -20.50 -11.77 24.72
CA LEU A 219 -19.86 -12.41 25.87
C LEU A 219 -20.39 -11.85 27.19
N ASP A 220 -20.43 -10.52 27.32
CA ASP A 220 -20.91 -9.84 28.53
C ASP A 220 -22.37 -10.21 28.84
N THR A 221 -23.23 -10.25 27.81
CA THR A 221 -24.63 -10.66 27.95
C THR A 221 -24.76 -12.10 28.47
N LYS A 222 -23.90 -13.03 28.01
CA LYS A 222 -23.91 -14.41 28.49
C LYS A 222 -23.51 -14.50 29.96
N VAL A 223 -22.50 -13.74 30.37
CA VAL A 223 -22.04 -13.68 31.77
C VAL A 223 -23.14 -13.13 32.68
N MET A 224 -23.81 -12.06 32.27
CA MET A 224 -24.92 -11.47 33.04
C MET A 224 -26.09 -12.46 33.20
N LYS A 225 -26.49 -13.16 32.13
CA LYS A 225 -27.55 -14.17 32.19
C LYS A 225 -27.19 -15.37 33.06
N ALA A 226 -25.92 -15.78 33.08
CA ALA A 226 -25.45 -16.88 33.93
C ALA A 226 -25.54 -16.51 35.43
N LYS A 227 -25.11 -15.29 35.79
CA LYS A 227 -25.22 -14.78 37.18
C LYS A 227 -26.68 -14.63 37.62
N GLY A 228 -27.56 -14.16 36.75
CA GLY A 228 -28.99 -14.01 37.05
C GLY A 228 -29.77 -15.33 37.22
N LYS A 229 -29.21 -16.49 36.83
CA LYS A 229 -29.81 -17.82 37.08
C LYS A 229 -29.30 -18.48 38.37
N GLN A 230 -28.24 -17.95 38.97
CA GLN A 230 -27.65 -18.47 40.21
C GLN A 230 -28.17 -17.75 41.46
N ASN A 231 -28.87 -16.63 41.29
CA ASN A 231 -29.60 -15.90 42.32
C ASN A 231 -31.09 -16.23 42.24
#